data_AF-A0A9E4Q6P8-F1
#
_entry.id   AF-A0A9E4Q6P8-F1
#
_cell.length_a   1.000
_cell.length_b   1.000
_cell.length_c   1.000
_cell.angle_alpha   90.00
_cell.angle_beta   90.00
_cell.angle_gamma   90.00
#
_symmetry.space_group_name_H-M   'P 1'
#
loop_
_entity.id
_entity.type
_entity.pdbx_description
1 polymer ?
#
loop_
_entity_poly.entity_id
_entity_poly.type
_entity_poly.pdbx_seq_one_letter_code
_entity_poly.pdbx_strand_id
1 'polypeptide(L)'
;HNTAEYLHTWIETSKLAFADREAYYGDPAHDEVPMEMLLSKDYAASRRNLIEASASMTMRAGDLGGGVPAWAGRDVADDNRRALGVAAREVQDLGLDHAHTGDTTHLDAVDREGNMVACTPSGGWIGSSPVIKGLGFSLGTRGQMFYLNPDRPNALAPRKRPRATLTPSLVTKNGDPFMVFGTPGGDAQDQWTLQFFLNYVDFGMNLQEALDAATVHSVHFPSSFYPRKGFPGRVIAESRIPAGVTNELAQKGHEVVSTGGWSNGKVMGIRYDKAQGVIMGAVSPKGNIGYAIGW
;
A
#
# COMPACT_ATOMS: atom_id res chain seq x y z
N HIS A 1 11.44 -2.29 -18.10
CA HIS A 1 10.82 -3.02 -16.98
C HIS A 1 11.92 -3.53 -16.05
N ASN A 2 11.74 -3.41 -14.73
CA ASN A 2 12.60 -3.96 -13.66
C ASN A 2 14.13 -3.83 -13.80
N THR A 3 14.62 -2.72 -14.36
CA THR A 3 16.03 -2.32 -14.23
C THR A 3 16.28 -1.74 -12.83
N ALA A 4 17.53 -1.74 -12.36
CA ALA A 4 17.87 -1.18 -11.05
C ALA A 4 17.54 0.32 -10.94
N GLU A 5 17.72 1.08 -12.02
CA GLU A 5 17.37 2.49 -12.13
C GLU A 5 15.84 2.71 -12.02
N TYR A 6 15.04 1.93 -12.75
CA TYR A 6 13.58 1.98 -12.67
C TYR A 6 13.10 1.63 -11.25
N LEU A 7 13.55 0.51 -10.70
CA LEU A 7 13.14 0.08 -9.36
C LEU A 7 13.59 1.06 -8.29
N HIS A 8 14.82 1.58 -8.37
CA HIS A 8 15.30 2.61 -7.44
C HIS A 8 14.41 3.86 -7.47
N THR A 9 14.11 4.38 -8.67
CA THR A 9 13.24 5.55 -8.86
C THR A 9 11.84 5.29 -8.31
N TRP A 10 11.28 4.11 -8.58
CA TRP A 10 9.97 3.69 -8.09
C TRP A 10 9.94 3.54 -6.55
N ILE A 11 11.00 2.97 -5.95
CA ILE A 11 11.14 2.82 -4.49
C ILE A 11 11.22 4.19 -3.81
N GLU A 12 12.08 5.10 -4.28
CA GLU A 12 12.22 6.44 -3.68
C GLU A 12 10.96 7.28 -3.87
N THR A 13 10.28 7.19 -5.02
CA THR A 13 8.95 7.80 -5.23
C THR A 13 7.94 7.27 -4.21
N SER A 14 7.92 5.95 -3.98
CA SER A 14 7.03 5.32 -2.99
C SER A 14 7.35 5.77 -1.56
N LYS A 15 8.63 5.89 -1.18
CA LYS A 15 9.04 6.44 0.13
C LYS A 15 8.51 7.86 0.35
N LEU A 16 8.58 8.72 -0.68
CA LEU A 16 8.08 10.10 -0.61
C LEU A 16 6.54 10.14 -0.49
N ALA A 17 5.81 9.40 -1.33
CA ALA A 17 4.35 9.34 -1.29
C ALA A 17 3.82 8.77 0.04
N PHE A 18 4.45 7.72 0.59
CA PHE A 18 4.07 7.16 1.88
C PHE A 18 4.47 8.06 3.07
N ALA A 19 5.51 8.89 2.94
CA ALA A 19 5.79 9.91 3.95
C ALA A 19 4.70 10.99 4.00
N ASP A 20 4.17 11.40 2.85
CA ASP A 20 3.02 12.32 2.78
C ASP A 20 1.73 11.66 3.32
N ARG A 21 1.54 10.37 3.06
CA ARG A 21 0.46 9.56 3.68
C ARG A 21 0.50 9.58 5.21
N GLU A 22 1.67 9.35 5.82
CA GLU A 22 1.82 9.35 7.29
C GLU A 22 1.73 10.76 7.91
N ALA A 23 2.01 11.81 7.14
CA ALA A 23 1.91 13.19 7.60
C ALA A 23 0.48 13.76 7.51
N TYR A 24 -0.23 13.49 6.41
CA TYR A 24 -1.44 14.23 6.00
C TYR A 24 -2.72 13.41 5.86
N TYR A 25 -2.67 12.08 5.67
CA TYR A 25 -3.90 11.33 5.39
C TYR A 25 -4.67 11.02 6.68
N GLY A 26 -5.97 11.30 6.65
CA GLY A 26 -6.94 11.04 7.71
C GLY A 26 -8.30 10.58 7.16
N ASP A 27 -9.36 10.84 7.92
CA ASP A 27 -10.74 10.71 7.44
C ASP A 27 -11.21 12.07 6.92
N PRO A 28 -11.50 12.26 5.62
CA PRO A 28 -11.89 13.56 5.06
C PRO A 28 -13.25 14.09 5.58
N ALA A 29 -13.97 13.34 6.42
CA ALA A 29 -15.13 13.85 7.17
C ALA A 29 -14.76 14.46 8.55
N HIS A 30 -13.48 14.41 8.93
CA HIS A 30 -12.94 14.86 10.23
C HIS A 30 -11.62 15.64 10.10
N ASP A 31 -10.86 15.42 9.02
CA ASP A 31 -9.50 15.92 8.80
C ASP A 31 -9.41 16.66 7.45
N GLU A 32 -8.66 17.74 7.41
CA GLU A 32 -8.29 18.40 6.15
C GLU A 32 -7.18 17.58 5.46
N VAL A 33 -7.53 16.89 4.37
CA VAL A 33 -6.58 16.15 3.53
C VAL A 33 -6.36 16.94 2.23
N PRO A 34 -5.20 17.62 2.05
CA PRO A 34 -4.97 18.59 0.97
C PRO A 34 -4.66 17.93 -0.38
N MET A 35 -5.60 17.12 -0.87
CA MET A 35 -5.44 16.29 -2.08
C MET A 35 -5.12 17.09 -3.34
N GLU A 36 -5.66 18.31 -3.49
CA GLU A 36 -5.36 19.17 -4.65
C GLU A 36 -3.87 19.55 -4.72
N MET A 37 -3.26 19.90 -3.58
CA MET A 37 -1.83 20.19 -3.50
C MET A 37 -0.99 18.93 -3.70
N LEU A 38 -1.35 17.84 -2.99
CA LEU A 38 -0.62 16.58 -3.02
C LEU A 38 -0.62 15.89 -4.39
N LEU A 39 -1.65 16.13 -5.21
CA LEU A 39 -1.74 15.66 -6.61
C LEU A 39 -1.36 16.72 -7.65
N SER A 40 -0.95 17.92 -7.22
CA SER A 40 -0.57 18.99 -8.15
C SER A 40 0.73 18.65 -8.89
N LYS A 41 0.82 19.07 -10.17
CA LYS A 41 2.02 18.86 -10.99
C LYS A 41 3.25 19.57 -10.43
N ASP A 42 3.07 20.74 -9.83
CA ASP A 42 4.18 21.55 -9.30
C ASP A 42 4.72 20.98 -7.99
N TYR A 43 3.85 20.44 -7.12
CA TYR A 43 4.29 19.64 -5.97
C TYR A 43 5.00 18.37 -6.42
N ALA A 44 4.45 17.59 -7.35
CA ALA A 44 5.13 16.41 -7.89
C ALA A 44 6.50 16.77 -8.53
N ALA A 45 6.59 17.92 -9.21
CA ALA A 45 7.81 18.42 -9.84
C ALA A 45 8.86 18.93 -8.85
N SER A 46 8.48 19.35 -7.64
CA SER A 46 9.42 19.65 -6.55
C SER A 46 9.84 18.39 -5.80
N ARG A 47 8.88 17.49 -5.48
CA ARG A 47 9.10 16.25 -4.74
C ARG A 47 10.04 15.28 -5.45
N ARG A 48 9.94 15.15 -6.79
CA ARG A 48 10.86 14.30 -7.57
C ARG A 48 12.33 14.73 -7.47
N ASN A 49 12.61 16.00 -7.17
CA ASN A 49 14.00 16.49 -7.03
C ASN A 49 14.67 15.98 -5.74
N LEU A 50 13.92 15.31 -4.86
CA LEU A 50 14.42 14.62 -3.67
C LEU A 50 14.85 13.17 -3.96
N ILE A 51 14.68 12.69 -5.20
CA ILE A 51 15.16 11.37 -5.63
C ILE A 51 16.64 11.50 -6.01
N GLU A 52 17.50 11.07 -5.10
CA GLU A 52 18.96 11.11 -5.23
C GLU A 52 19.50 9.83 -5.87
N ALA A 53 20.79 9.76 -6.20
CA ALA A 53 21.39 8.54 -6.75
C ALA A 53 21.46 7.37 -5.72
N SER A 54 21.35 7.70 -4.43
CA SER A 54 21.40 6.82 -3.26
C SER A 54 20.04 6.73 -2.55
N ALA A 55 19.78 5.59 -1.93
CA ALA A 55 18.53 5.29 -1.23
C ALA A 55 18.34 6.17 0.01
N SER A 56 17.15 6.76 0.18
CA SER A 56 16.86 7.54 1.37
C SER A 56 16.64 6.65 2.60
N MET A 57 17.17 7.11 3.73
CA MET A 57 17.05 6.52 5.07
C MET A 57 16.13 7.32 6.01
N THR A 58 15.48 8.38 5.51
CA THR A 58 14.65 9.27 6.31
C THR A 58 13.23 9.38 5.76
N MET A 59 12.24 9.50 6.65
CA MET A 59 10.87 9.84 6.28
C MET A 59 10.82 11.32 5.89
N ARG A 60 10.65 11.59 4.59
CA ARG A 60 10.68 12.95 4.02
C ARG A 60 9.28 13.33 3.51
N ALA A 61 8.37 13.67 4.42
CA ALA A 61 7.13 14.34 4.04
C ALA A 61 7.45 15.72 3.43
N GLY A 62 6.70 16.13 2.43
CA GLY A 62 6.91 17.41 1.73
C GLY A 62 6.22 18.57 2.45
N ASP A 63 6.72 19.78 2.20
CA ASP A 63 6.09 21.02 2.66
C ASP A 63 4.97 21.42 1.70
N LEU A 64 3.80 21.77 2.25
CA LEU A 64 2.62 22.21 1.49
C LEU A 64 2.43 23.74 1.50
N GLY A 65 3.43 24.48 1.97
CA GLY A 65 3.44 25.95 2.07
C GLY A 65 3.37 26.49 3.51
N GLY A 66 3.42 25.62 4.52
CA GLY A 66 3.26 25.97 5.94
C GLY A 66 4.31 25.37 6.87
N GLY A 67 5.33 24.70 6.32
CA GLY A 67 6.26 23.84 7.06
C GLY A 67 5.79 22.39 7.11
N VAL A 68 6.75 21.46 7.18
CA VAL A 68 6.44 20.03 7.37
C VAL A 68 5.94 19.80 8.81
N PRO A 69 4.79 19.10 9.02
CA PRO A 69 4.23 18.90 10.35
C PRO A 69 5.19 18.21 11.32
N ALA A 70 5.26 18.72 12.55
CA ALA A 70 6.24 18.31 13.56
C ALA A 70 6.13 16.83 14.01
N TRP A 71 5.05 16.12 13.63
CA TRP A 71 4.86 14.69 13.86
C TRP A 71 5.40 13.78 12.73
N ALA A 72 5.62 14.30 11.52
CA ALA A 72 5.97 13.49 10.35
C ALA A 72 7.32 12.76 10.48
N GLY A 73 8.25 13.33 11.24
CA GLY A 73 9.55 12.73 11.55
C GLY A 73 9.62 11.96 12.88
N ARG A 74 8.50 11.80 13.62
CA ARG A 74 8.48 11.13 14.93
C ARG A 74 8.09 9.66 14.80
N ASP A 75 8.79 8.79 15.53
CA ASP A 75 8.35 7.41 15.74
C ASP A 75 6.92 7.37 16.30
N VAL A 76 6.09 6.48 15.75
CA VAL A 76 4.65 6.44 16.05
C VAL A 76 4.38 5.90 17.46
N ALA A 77 5.18 4.95 17.96
CA ALA A 77 4.98 4.40 19.30
C ALA A 77 5.39 5.43 20.37
N ASP A 78 6.52 6.10 20.19
CA ASP A 78 7.00 7.11 21.13
C ASP A 78 6.15 8.40 21.09
N ASP A 79 5.67 8.83 19.93
CA ASP A 79 4.78 10.00 19.81
C ASP A 79 3.41 9.76 20.45
N ASN A 80 2.80 8.59 20.20
CA ASN A 80 1.59 8.16 20.90
C ASN A 80 1.80 8.09 22.42
N ARG A 81 2.92 7.54 22.86
CA ARG A 81 3.29 7.43 24.29
C ARG A 81 3.40 8.82 24.94
N ARG A 82 4.09 9.76 24.30
CA ARG A 82 4.25 11.15 24.79
C ARG A 82 2.91 11.86 24.92
N ALA A 83 2.06 11.78 23.89
CA ALA A 83 0.75 12.44 23.88
C ALA A 83 -0.20 11.91 24.98
N LEU A 84 -0.11 10.61 25.31
CA LEU A 84 -0.86 10.00 26.41
C LEU A 84 -0.24 10.25 27.80
N GLY A 85 0.87 10.99 27.91
CA GLY A 85 1.58 11.22 29.17
C GLY A 85 2.22 9.96 29.79
N VAL A 86 2.38 8.89 29.02
CA VAL A 86 2.84 7.59 29.52
C VAL A 86 4.36 7.55 29.65
N ALA A 87 4.88 7.05 30.77
CA ALA A 87 6.31 6.89 30.98
C ALA A 87 6.96 5.95 29.94
N ALA A 88 8.25 6.17 29.64
CA ALA A 88 9.01 5.25 28.81
C ALA A 88 9.14 3.89 29.52
N ARG A 89 8.58 2.86 28.90
CA ARG A 89 8.75 1.44 29.25
C ARG A 89 9.04 0.69 27.96
N GLU A 90 9.72 -0.44 28.04
CA GLU A 90 9.82 -1.33 26.89
C GLU A 90 8.41 -1.75 26.46
N VAL A 91 8.15 -1.72 25.15
CA VAL A 91 6.93 -2.30 24.59
C VAL A 91 7.13 -3.80 24.66
N GLN A 92 6.59 -4.42 25.71
CA GLN A 92 6.54 -5.87 25.80
C GLN A 92 5.75 -6.40 24.61
N ASP A 93 6.45 -6.99 23.66
CA ASP A 93 5.80 -7.87 22.69
C ASP A 93 5.20 -9.04 23.47
N LEU A 94 3.89 -9.24 23.28
CA LEU A 94 3.13 -10.26 23.99
C LEU A 94 3.28 -11.64 23.31
N GLY A 95 4.10 -11.77 22.26
CA GLY A 95 4.20 -12.98 21.44
C GLY A 95 2.92 -13.23 20.64
N LEU A 96 2.15 -12.16 20.38
CA LEU A 96 0.87 -12.23 19.68
C LEU A 96 1.09 -12.15 18.17
N ASP A 97 1.87 -13.08 17.61
CA ASP A 97 2.07 -13.26 16.16
C ASP A 97 0.72 -13.28 15.41
N HIS A 98 -0.32 -13.81 16.08
CA HIS A 98 -1.69 -13.90 15.59
C HIS A 98 -2.41 -12.55 15.37
N ALA A 99 -1.92 -11.44 15.92
CA ALA A 99 -2.50 -10.12 15.69
C ALA A 99 -2.51 -9.72 14.20
N HIS A 100 -1.64 -10.35 13.41
CA HIS A 100 -1.44 -10.08 11.98
C HIS A 100 -1.63 -11.32 11.08
N THR A 101 -1.99 -12.48 11.65
CA THR A 101 -2.37 -13.66 10.86
C THR A 101 -3.81 -13.55 10.34
N GLY A 102 -4.01 -12.66 9.37
CA GLY A 102 -5.25 -12.50 8.64
C GLY A 102 -5.05 -11.61 7.43
N ASP A 103 -5.16 -12.20 6.24
CA ASP A 103 -5.06 -11.44 5.01
C ASP A 103 -6.38 -10.73 4.66
N THR A 104 -6.27 -9.71 3.83
CA THR A 104 -7.39 -9.10 3.13
C THR A 104 -7.85 -10.01 1.99
N THR A 105 -9.02 -9.73 1.38
CA THR A 105 -9.36 -10.30 0.08
C THR A 105 -9.69 -9.20 -0.93
N HIS A 106 -9.69 -9.54 -2.21
CA HIS A 106 -10.09 -8.66 -3.29
C HIS A 106 -11.06 -9.40 -4.23
N LEU A 107 -11.93 -8.66 -4.91
CA LEU A 107 -12.82 -9.14 -5.95
C LEU A 107 -13.05 -8.04 -6.99
N ASP A 108 -12.81 -8.39 -8.25
CA ASP A 108 -13.24 -7.63 -9.42
C ASP A 108 -14.42 -8.33 -10.10
N ALA A 109 -15.31 -7.56 -10.71
CA ALA A 109 -16.38 -8.07 -11.57
C ALA A 109 -16.66 -7.09 -12.72
N VAL A 110 -16.90 -7.62 -13.93
CA VAL A 110 -17.39 -6.87 -15.09
C VAL A 110 -18.49 -7.68 -15.78
N ASP A 111 -19.59 -7.04 -16.16
CA ASP A 111 -20.71 -7.71 -16.84
C ASP A 111 -20.80 -7.41 -18.35
N ARG A 112 -21.75 -8.07 -19.01
CA ARG A 112 -22.04 -7.93 -20.46
C ARG A 112 -22.45 -6.52 -20.90
N GLU A 113 -22.83 -5.65 -19.95
CA GLU A 113 -23.30 -4.28 -20.21
C GLU A 113 -22.17 -3.26 -19.98
N GLY A 114 -21.01 -3.72 -19.48
CA GLY A 114 -19.84 -2.90 -19.18
C GLY A 114 -19.85 -2.30 -17.77
N ASN A 115 -20.78 -2.71 -16.89
CA ASN A 115 -20.72 -2.32 -15.48
C ASN A 115 -19.48 -2.96 -14.84
N MET A 116 -18.76 -2.19 -14.00
CA MET A 116 -17.53 -2.65 -13.35
C MET A 116 -17.59 -2.45 -11.84
N VAL A 117 -17.02 -3.39 -11.09
CA VAL A 117 -16.83 -3.32 -9.64
C VAL A 117 -15.42 -3.80 -9.29
N ALA A 118 -14.72 -3.02 -8.46
CA ALA A 118 -13.49 -3.42 -7.76
C ALA A 118 -13.76 -3.32 -6.26
N CYS A 119 -13.39 -4.32 -5.47
CA CYS A 119 -13.72 -4.36 -4.03
C CYS A 119 -12.64 -5.05 -3.20
N THR A 120 -12.16 -4.39 -2.15
CA THR A 120 -11.11 -4.89 -1.24
C THR A 120 -11.61 -5.11 0.20
N PRO A 121 -12.58 -6.02 0.46
CA PRO A 121 -13.16 -6.21 1.78
C PRO A 121 -12.19 -6.92 2.75
N SER A 122 -12.19 -6.52 4.02
CA SER A 122 -11.18 -6.96 4.99
C SER A 122 -11.54 -6.66 6.44
N GLY A 123 -11.12 -7.54 7.35
CA GLY A 123 -11.35 -7.42 8.80
C GLY A 123 -12.27 -8.52 9.33
N GLY A 124 -12.43 -8.60 10.64
CA GLY A 124 -13.21 -9.66 11.30
C GLY A 124 -12.55 -11.04 11.27
N TRP A 125 -11.25 -11.11 10.94
CA TRP A 125 -10.53 -12.38 10.83
C TRP A 125 -10.35 -13.05 12.20
N ILE A 126 -10.50 -14.38 12.20
CA ILE A 126 -10.38 -15.24 13.39
C ILE A 126 -8.99 -15.05 14.02
N GLY A 127 -8.93 -15.02 15.34
CA GLY A 127 -7.69 -14.78 16.11
C GLY A 127 -7.43 -13.31 16.46
N SER A 128 -7.99 -12.34 15.72
CA SER A 128 -7.83 -10.91 16.03
C SER A 128 -8.84 -10.36 17.05
N SER A 129 -9.94 -11.08 17.30
CA SER A 129 -10.94 -10.76 18.31
C SER A 129 -11.74 -12.02 18.67
N PRO A 130 -12.35 -12.08 19.87
CA PRO A 130 -13.25 -13.18 20.23
C PRO A 130 -14.40 -13.34 19.22
N VAL A 131 -14.77 -14.59 18.95
CA VAL A 131 -15.93 -14.91 18.11
C VAL A 131 -17.21 -14.51 18.85
N ILE A 132 -18.10 -13.78 18.18
CA ILE A 132 -19.36 -13.34 18.77
C ILE A 132 -20.29 -14.56 18.92
N LYS A 133 -20.64 -14.88 20.17
CA LYS A 133 -21.51 -16.02 20.51
C LYS A 133 -22.85 -15.91 19.78
N GLY A 134 -23.19 -16.92 18.99
CA GLY A 134 -24.42 -16.98 18.20
C GLY A 134 -24.33 -16.39 16.79
N LEU A 135 -23.26 -15.66 16.44
CA LEU A 135 -23.04 -15.12 15.08
C LEU A 135 -21.92 -15.83 14.31
N GLY A 136 -20.94 -16.42 15.00
CA GLY A 136 -19.90 -17.25 14.39
C GLY A 136 -18.72 -16.52 13.75
N PHE A 137 -18.73 -15.18 13.72
CA PHE A 137 -17.61 -14.33 13.26
C PHE A 137 -17.04 -13.45 14.37
N SER A 138 -15.85 -12.89 14.14
CA SER A 138 -15.15 -11.98 15.07
C SER A 138 -15.36 -10.50 14.70
N LEU A 139 -15.19 -9.60 15.68
CA LEU A 139 -15.13 -8.15 15.41
C LEU A 139 -13.86 -7.76 14.63
N GLY A 140 -13.90 -6.63 13.93
CA GLY A 140 -12.78 -6.10 13.16
C GLY A 140 -11.84 -5.20 13.99
N THR A 141 -10.54 -5.39 13.84
CA THR A 141 -9.48 -4.67 14.58
C THR A 141 -8.95 -3.41 13.86
N ARG A 142 -9.69 -2.88 12.87
CA ARG A 142 -9.24 -1.77 12.00
C ARG A 142 -8.83 -0.51 12.78
N GLY A 143 -9.41 -0.29 13.97
CA GLY A 143 -9.04 0.81 14.87
C GLY A 143 -7.56 0.86 15.28
N GLN A 144 -6.80 -0.24 15.16
CA GLN A 144 -5.34 -0.23 15.41
C GLN A 144 -4.55 0.69 14.46
N MET A 145 -5.16 1.10 13.34
CA MET A 145 -4.56 2.03 12.38
C MET A 145 -4.53 3.48 12.87
N PHE A 146 -5.37 3.87 13.83
CA PHE A 146 -5.34 5.22 14.41
C PHE A 146 -4.02 5.53 15.13
N TYR A 147 -3.71 6.81 15.23
CA TYR A 147 -2.75 7.34 16.20
C TYR A 147 -3.47 7.73 17.49
N LEU A 148 -2.73 7.77 18.60
CA LEU A 148 -3.19 8.19 19.92
C LEU A 148 -2.64 9.57 20.32
N ASN A 149 -1.77 10.16 19.49
CA ASN A 149 -1.51 11.60 19.49
C ASN A 149 -2.68 12.35 18.82
N PRO A 150 -3.41 13.24 19.53
CA PRO A 150 -4.55 13.97 18.98
C PRO A 150 -4.17 15.03 17.93
N ASP A 151 -2.90 15.45 17.86
CA ASP A 151 -2.43 16.48 16.91
C ASP A 151 -2.39 15.96 15.45
N ARG A 152 -2.36 14.64 15.24
CA ARG A 152 -2.22 14.02 13.91
C ARG A 152 -3.59 13.90 13.21
N PRO A 153 -3.67 14.05 11.86
CA PRO A 153 -4.89 13.81 11.09
C PRO A 153 -5.56 12.48 11.45
N ASN A 154 -4.91 11.33 11.24
CA ASN A 154 -5.46 10.02 11.61
C ASN A 154 -5.42 9.71 13.13
N ALA A 155 -5.68 10.69 14.01
CA ALA A 155 -5.94 10.48 15.43
C ALA A 155 -7.28 9.77 15.69
N LEU A 156 -7.34 8.97 16.76
CA LEU A 156 -8.55 8.30 17.24
C LEU A 156 -9.61 9.32 17.72
N ALA A 157 -10.80 9.32 17.11
CA ALA A 157 -11.93 10.14 17.55
C ALA A 157 -13.29 9.41 17.39
N PRO A 158 -14.34 9.79 18.15
CA PRO A 158 -15.66 9.17 18.04
C PRO A 158 -16.30 9.36 16.66
N ARG A 159 -16.86 8.29 16.09
CA ARG A 159 -17.49 8.22 14.74
C ARG A 159 -16.55 8.47 13.55
N LYS A 160 -15.26 8.69 13.80
CA LYS A 160 -14.22 8.79 12.78
C LYS A 160 -13.87 7.42 12.20
N ARG A 161 -13.51 7.38 10.92
CA ARG A 161 -12.98 6.19 10.26
C ARG A 161 -11.44 6.18 10.41
N PRO A 162 -10.81 5.04 10.75
CA PRO A 162 -9.36 4.95 10.65
C PRO A 162 -8.93 5.02 9.17
N ARG A 163 -7.78 5.65 8.89
CA ARG A 163 -7.11 5.59 7.59
C ARG A 163 -6.86 4.13 7.22
N ALA A 164 -7.67 3.62 6.30
CA ALA A 164 -7.56 2.25 5.82
C ALA A 164 -6.43 2.11 4.78
N THR A 165 -6.00 0.88 4.55
CA THR A 165 -5.16 0.47 3.41
C THR A 165 -5.98 -0.20 2.30
N LEU A 166 -7.30 -0.26 2.45
CA LEU A 166 -8.18 -0.99 1.54
C LEU A 166 -8.42 -0.14 0.28
N THR A 167 -7.75 -0.50 -0.80
CA THR A 167 -7.61 0.34 -2.00
C THR A 167 -7.98 -0.46 -3.26
N PRO A 168 -9.27 -0.49 -3.63
CA PRO A 168 -9.72 -0.99 -4.93
C PRO A 168 -9.54 0.08 -6.01
N SER A 169 -9.14 -0.31 -7.21
CA SER A 169 -8.86 0.62 -8.33
C SER A 169 -9.82 0.44 -9.50
N LEU A 170 -10.29 1.55 -10.04
CA LEU A 170 -10.95 1.63 -11.35
C LEU A 170 -10.23 2.67 -12.20
N VAL A 171 -9.83 2.28 -13.41
CA VAL A 171 -9.18 3.15 -14.39
C VAL A 171 -10.16 3.50 -15.50
N THR A 172 -10.22 4.77 -15.85
CA THR A 172 -10.90 5.29 -17.05
C THR A 172 -9.88 5.68 -18.13
N LYS A 173 -10.21 5.46 -19.40
CA LYS A 173 -9.44 5.96 -20.55
C LYS A 173 -10.34 6.88 -21.37
N ASN A 174 -9.94 8.15 -21.50
CA ASN A 174 -10.75 9.21 -22.14
C ASN A 174 -12.16 9.38 -21.52
N GLY A 175 -12.30 9.10 -20.22
CA GLY A 175 -13.58 9.12 -19.49
C GLY A 175 -14.37 7.80 -19.51
N ASP A 176 -14.08 6.88 -20.45
CA ASP A 176 -14.71 5.57 -20.50
C ASP A 176 -14.08 4.58 -19.50
N PRO A 177 -14.87 3.75 -18.77
CA PRO A 177 -14.34 2.67 -17.94
C PRO A 177 -13.45 1.71 -18.75
N PHE A 178 -12.26 1.41 -18.22
CA PHE A 178 -11.20 0.71 -18.95
C PHE A 178 -10.73 -0.57 -18.25
N MET A 179 -10.48 -0.50 -16.94
CA MET A 179 -9.99 -1.64 -16.15
C MET A 179 -10.38 -1.48 -14.68
N VAL A 180 -10.70 -2.60 -14.02
CA VAL A 180 -10.78 -2.72 -12.56
C VAL A 180 -9.68 -3.64 -12.07
N PHE A 181 -9.10 -3.34 -10.90
CA PHE A 181 -8.08 -4.18 -10.27
C PHE A 181 -7.92 -3.90 -8.76
N GLY A 182 -7.27 -4.83 -8.09
CA GLY A 182 -6.72 -4.61 -6.76
C GLY A 182 -5.99 -5.83 -6.21
N THR A 183 -5.58 -5.74 -4.94
CA THR A 183 -4.87 -6.81 -4.22
C THR A 183 -5.16 -6.70 -2.73
N PRO A 184 -5.12 -7.80 -1.97
CA PRO A 184 -4.90 -7.77 -0.54
C PRO A 184 -3.44 -7.47 -0.17
N GLY A 185 -3.15 -7.34 1.14
CA GLY A 185 -1.78 -7.25 1.69
C GLY A 185 -1.33 -5.88 2.25
N GLY A 186 -2.09 -5.31 3.19
CA GLY A 186 -1.59 -4.23 4.06
C GLY A 186 -1.12 -2.97 3.32
N ASP A 187 0.04 -2.42 3.70
CA ASP A 187 0.65 -1.23 3.08
C ASP A 187 1.26 -1.48 1.69
N ALA A 188 1.29 -2.73 1.24
CA ALA A 188 1.85 -3.10 -0.05
C ALA A 188 0.80 -3.07 -1.18
N GLN A 189 -0.46 -2.76 -0.87
CA GLN A 189 -1.55 -2.77 -1.87
C GLN A 189 -1.31 -1.77 -3.01
N ASP A 190 -1.29 -0.47 -2.72
CA ASP A 190 -0.98 0.58 -3.72
C ASP A 190 0.42 0.42 -4.34
N GLN A 191 1.35 -0.25 -3.64
CA GLN A 191 2.68 -0.53 -4.15
C GLN A 191 2.67 -1.58 -5.26
N TRP A 192 1.97 -2.70 -5.07
CA TRP A 192 1.88 -3.77 -6.06
C TRP A 192 0.91 -3.43 -7.20
N THR A 193 -0.21 -2.76 -6.92
CA THR A 193 -1.16 -2.34 -7.96
C THR A 193 -0.57 -1.26 -8.86
N LEU A 194 0.24 -0.33 -8.33
CA LEU A 194 0.99 0.63 -9.16
C LEU A 194 2.01 -0.07 -10.07
N GLN A 195 2.76 -1.05 -9.57
CA GLN A 195 3.68 -1.84 -10.42
C GLN A 195 2.91 -2.59 -11.52
N PHE A 196 1.83 -3.30 -11.18
CA PHE A 196 0.96 -3.95 -12.17
C PHE A 196 0.45 -2.97 -13.23
N PHE A 197 -0.04 -1.79 -12.81
CA PHE A 197 -0.57 -0.80 -13.73
C PHE A 197 0.51 -0.27 -14.69
N LEU A 198 1.69 0.10 -14.18
CA LEU A 198 2.85 0.54 -14.99
C LEU A 198 3.36 -0.57 -15.93
N ASN A 199 3.32 -1.83 -15.50
CA ASN A 199 3.65 -2.98 -16.36
C ASN A 199 2.73 -3.05 -17.58
N TYR A 200 1.43 -2.81 -17.38
CA TYR A 200 0.45 -2.79 -18.45
C TYR A 200 0.53 -1.52 -19.33
N VAL A 201 0.60 -0.32 -18.76
CA VAL A 201 0.51 0.94 -19.54
C VAL A 201 1.85 1.45 -20.10
N ASP A 202 2.94 1.34 -19.34
CA ASP A 202 4.25 1.92 -19.73
C ASP A 202 5.20 0.86 -20.31
N PHE A 203 5.12 -0.39 -19.85
CA PHE A 203 5.92 -1.50 -20.39
C PHE A 203 5.16 -2.38 -21.40
N GLY A 204 3.88 -2.09 -21.68
CA GLY A 204 3.11 -2.72 -22.75
C GLY A 204 2.83 -4.21 -22.58
N MET A 205 2.93 -4.73 -21.35
CA MET A 205 2.64 -6.14 -21.05
C MET A 205 1.16 -6.46 -21.20
N ASN A 206 0.84 -7.70 -21.57
CA ASN A 206 -0.53 -8.19 -21.49
C ASN A 206 -1.00 -8.32 -20.03
N LEU A 207 -2.31 -8.51 -19.82
CA LEU A 207 -2.90 -8.51 -18.48
C LEU A 207 -2.29 -9.56 -17.54
N GLN A 208 -2.01 -10.78 -18.03
CA GLN A 208 -1.41 -11.84 -17.22
C GLN A 208 0.09 -11.59 -17.00
N GLU A 209 0.83 -11.17 -18.04
CA GLU A 209 2.26 -10.81 -17.91
C GLU A 209 2.50 -9.72 -16.86
N ALA A 210 1.64 -8.69 -16.83
CA ALA A 210 1.71 -7.61 -15.87
C ALA A 210 1.47 -8.06 -14.41
N LEU A 211 0.64 -9.09 -14.21
CA LEU A 211 0.33 -9.72 -12.91
C LEU A 211 1.38 -10.76 -12.49
N ASP A 212 1.97 -11.45 -13.46
CA ASP A 212 3.01 -12.45 -13.25
C ASP A 212 4.36 -11.80 -12.93
N ALA A 213 4.60 -10.58 -13.39
CA ALA A 213 5.83 -9.82 -13.18
C ALA A 213 6.32 -9.88 -11.72
N ALA A 214 7.64 -10.03 -11.56
CA ALA A 214 8.29 -9.97 -10.25
C ALA A 214 8.21 -8.54 -9.68
N THR A 215 7.94 -8.43 -8.39
CA THR A 215 7.66 -7.15 -7.71
C THR A 215 8.61 -6.89 -6.54
N VAL A 216 8.68 -5.60 -6.18
CA VAL A 216 9.28 -5.12 -4.93
C VAL A 216 8.24 -4.38 -4.09
N HIS A 217 8.50 -4.16 -2.81
CA HIS A 217 7.78 -3.15 -2.01
C HIS A 217 8.69 -2.65 -0.90
N SER A 218 8.59 -1.37 -0.54
CA SER A 218 9.32 -0.81 0.60
C SER A 218 8.48 -0.90 1.88
N VAL A 219 9.19 -1.09 2.99
CA VAL A 219 8.67 -1.05 4.37
C VAL A 219 9.40 0.02 5.21
N HIS A 220 9.89 1.07 4.53
CA HIS A 220 10.62 2.21 5.08
C HIS A 220 9.81 3.05 6.09
N PHE A 221 8.49 3.08 5.92
CA PHE A 221 7.53 3.87 6.69
C PHE A 221 6.83 3.04 7.81
N PRO A 222 6.19 3.69 8.81
CA PRO A 222 5.36 3.02 9.81
C PRO A 222 4.22 2.14 9.26
N SER A 223 4.13 0.91 9.76
CA SER A 223 3.25 -0.17 9.27
C SER A 223 1.75 0.00 9.64
N SER A 224 0.84 -0.61 8.87
CA SER A 224 -0.65 -0.65 9.04
C SER A 224 -1.19 -2.22 9.35
N PHE A 225 -0.59 -2.06 10.63
CA PHE A 225 -0.37 -3.02 11.75
C PHE A 225 0.44 -2.50 12.92
N TYR A 226 -0.05 -2.82 14.12
CA TYR A 226 0.74 -2.88 15.36
C TYR A 226 2.01 -3.74 15.13
N PRO A 227 3.14 -3.49 15.82
CA PRO A 227 3.46 -2.36 16.70
C PRO A 227 3.84 -1.07 15.93
N ARG A 228 3.33 -0.87 14.71
CA ARG A 228 3.56 0.29 13.81
C ARG A 228 5.00 0.45 13.30
N LYS A 229 5.87 -0.54 13.51
CA LYS A 229 7.30 -0.48 13.14
C LYS A 229 7.51 -0.28 11.64
N GLY A 230 8.42 0.62 11.28
CA GLY A 230 9.02 0.74 9.95
C GLY A 230 10.49 0.28 9.97
N PHE A 231 11.07 0.07 8.78
CA PHE A 231 12.45 -0.36 8.59
C PHE A 231 13.13 0.54 7.55
N PRO A 232 13.78 1.65 7.95
CA PRO A 232 14.34 2.64 7.04
C PRO A 232 15.27 2.01 5.99
N GLY A 233 15.09 2.40 4.72
CA GLY A 233 15.86 1.87 3.60
C GLY A 233 15.47 0.47 3.12
N ARG A 234 14.63 -0.28 3.85
CA ARG A 234 14.30 -1.68 3.54
C ARG A 234 13.33 -1.84 2.38
N VAL A 235 13.65 -2.81 1.53
CA VAL A 235 12.89 -3.19 0.34
C VAL A 235 12.77 -4.71 0.30
N ILE A 236 11.55 -5.21 0.20
CA ILE A 236 11.24 -6.63 0.07
C ILE A 236 11.08 -6.94 -1.42
N ALA A 237 11.85 -7.89 -1.95
CA ALA A 237 11.88 -8.23 -3.37
C ALA A 237 11.64 -9.72 -3.60
N GLU A 238 10.93 -10.09 -4.67
CA GLU A 238 10.78 -11.51 -5.06
C GLU A 238 12.09 -12.03 -5.68
N SER A 239 12.47 -13.27 -5.40
CA SER A 239 13.70 -13.90 -5.93
C SER A 239 13.75 -14.08 -7.46
N ARG A 240 12.71 -13.64 -8.19
CA ARG A 240 12.69 -13.53 -9.66
C ARG A 240 13.19 -12.16 -10.16
N ILE A 241 13.38 -11.16 -9.29
CA ILE A 241 14.18 -9.97 -9.64
C ILE A 241 15.63 -10.43 -9.85
N PRO A 242 16.30 -10.10 -10.97
CA PRO A 242 17.64 -10.59 -11.24
C PRO A 242 18.66 -10.17 -10.17
N ALA A 243 19.57 -11.08 -9.80
CA ALA A 243 20.54 -10.83 -8.73
C ALA A 243 21.44 -9.59 -8.98
N GLY A 244 21.76 -9.28 -10.24
CA GLY A 244 22.46 -8.04 -10.61
C GLY A 244 21.67 -6.79 -10.20
N VAL A 245 20.36 -6.78 -10.50
CA VAL A 245 19.45 -5.68 -10.16
C VAL A 245 19.33 -5.51 -8.64
N THR A 246 19.20 -6.60 -7.86
CA THR A 246 19.19 -6.49 -6.39
C THR A 246 20.54 -6.03 -5.83
N ASN A 247 21.65 -6.41 -6.44
CA ASN A 247 22.99 -5.98 -6.03
C ASN A 247 23.23 -4.49 -6.33
N GLU A 248 22.77 -3.99 -7.49
CA GLU A 248 22.81 -2.56 -7.83
C GLU A 248 21.92 -1.73 -6.88
N LEU A 249 20.74 -2.24 -6.51
CA LEU A 249 19.90 -1.61 -5.48
C LEU A 249 20.59 -1.56 -4.10
N ALA A 250 21.30 -2.62 -3.72
CA ALA A 250 22.09 -2.67 -2.49
C ALA A 250 23.32 -1.74 -2.53
N GLN A 251 23.99 -1.61 -3.69
CA GLN A 251 25.08 -0.63 -3.91
C GLN A 251 24.57 0.81 -3.84
N LYS A 252 23.33 1.06 -4.26
CA LYS A 252 22.62 2.33 -4.04
C LYS A 252 22.17 2.53 -2.58
N GLY A 253 22.35 1.54 -1.71
CA GLY A 253 22.10 1.61 -0.27
C GLY A 253 20.77 1.04 0.20
N HIS A 254 19.94 0.45 -0.66
CA HIS A 254 18.69 -0.20 -0.21
C HIS A 254 18.99 -1.48 0.57
N GLU A 255 18.33 -1.69 1.72
CA GLU A 255 18.38 -2.98 2.43
C GLU A 255 17.42 -3.96 1.75
N VAL A 256 17.93 -4.66 0.72
CA VAL A 256 17.13 -5.60 -0.08
C VAL A 256 16.99 -6.95 0.64
N VAL A 257 15.77 -7.30 1.02
CA VAL A 257 15.40 -8.61 1.60
C VAL A 257 14.70 -9.44 0.53
N SER A 258 15.27 -10.60 0.20
CA SER A 258 14.71 -11.52 -0.79
C SER A 258 13.62 -12.41 -0.20
N THR A 259 12.55 -12.62 -0.97
CA THR A 259 11.41 -13.51 -0.67
C THR A 259 11.24 -14.54 -1.78
N GLY A 260 10.41 -15.57 -1.57
CA GLY A 260 10.13 -16.55 -2.61
C GLY A 260 9.63 -15.89 -3.91
N GLY A 261 9.95 -16.48 -5.06
CA GLY A 261 9.73 -15.85 -6.37
C GLY A 261 8.27 -15.52 -6.73
N TRP A 262 7.29 -16.12 -6.06
CA TRP A 262 5.86 -15.94 -6.33
C TRP A 262 5.09 -15.64 -5.02
N SER A 263 5.52 -14.60 -4.31
CA SER A 263 5.09 -14.32 -2.93
C SER A 263 4.56 -12.90 -2.69
N ASN A 264 4.91 -11.92 -3.53
CA ASN A 264 4.59 -10.50 -3.29
C ASN A 264 3.54 -9.99 -4.28
N GLY A 265 2.44 -9.45 -3.75
CA GLY A 265 1.26 -9.15 -4.54
C GLY A 265 0.37 -10.36 -4.73
N LYS A 266 -0.94 -10.15 -4.61
CA LYS A 266 -2.01 -11.08 -5.00
C LYS A 266 -2.97 -10.32 -5.90
N VAL A 267 -2.37 -9.56 -6.83
CA VAL A 267 -3.08 -8.63 -7.70
C VAL A 267 -3.98 -9.45 -8.63
N MET A 268 -5.16 -8.91 -8.90
CA MET A 268 -6.10 -9.39 -9.90
C MET A 268 -6.69 -8.18 -10.64
N GLY A 269 -7.29 -8.42 -11.79
CA GLY A 269 -7.94 -7.36 -12.54
C GLY A 269 -8.74 -7.86 -13.73
N ILE A 270 -9.65 -7.00 -14.21
CA ILE A 270 -10.46 -7.22 -15.39
C ILE A 270 -10.38 -6.00 -16.30
N ARG A 271 -10.06 -6.23 -17.57
CA ARG A 271 -9.92 -5.26 -18.66
C ARG A 271 -11.09 -5.45 -19.64
N TYR A 272 -11.81 -4.38 -19.96
CA TYR A 272 -12.93 -4.41 -20.91
C TYR A 272 -12.66 -3.62 -22.18
N ASP A 273 -12.41 -4.31 -23.29
CA ASP A 273 -12.30 -3.66 -24.59
C ASP A 273 -13.68 -3.34 -25.17
N LYS A 274 -14.18 -2.15 -24.81
CA LYS A 274 -15.44 -1.57 -25.31
C LYS A 274 -15.51 -1.46 -26.84
N ALA A 275 -14.39 -1.40 -27.56
CA ALA A 275 -14.38 -1.32 -29.02
C ALA A 275 -14.53 -2.69 -29.70
N GLN A 276 -14.09 -3.76 -29.03
CA GLN A 276 -14.26 -5.15 -29.50
C GLN A 276 -15.40 -5.91 -28.81
N GLY A 277 -15.94 -5.38 -27.71
CA GLY A 277 -16.91 -6.06 -26.83
C GLY A 277 -16.28 -7.12 -25.92
N VAL A 278 -14.96 -7.13 -25.73
CA VAL A 278 -14.21 -8.25 -25.12
C VAL A 278 -13.89 -7.97 -23.65
N ILE A 279 -14.23 -8.89 -22.76
CA ILE A 279 -13.84 -8.88 -21.34
C ILE A 279 -12.65 -9.84 -21.15
N MET A 280 -11.60 -9.37 -20.48
CA MET A 280 -10.40 -10.14 -20.14
C MET A 280 -10.16 -10.05 -18.64
N GLY A 281 -10.36 -11.15 -17.91
CA GLY A 281 -10.04 -11.26 -16.48
C GLY A 281 -8.77 -12.09 -16.25
N ALA A 282 -7.95 -11.69 -15.27
CA ALA A 282 -6.73 -12.41 -14.90
C ALA A 282 -6.40 -12.25 -13.42
N VAL A 283 -5.59 -13.17 -12.89
CA VAL A 283 -5.12 -13.19 -11.50
C VAL A 283 -3.63 -13.47 -11.46
N SER A 284 -2.90 -12.85 -10.53
CA SER A 284 -1.53 -13.25 -10.25
C SER A 284 -1.52 -14.65 -9.61
N PRO A 285 -0.69 -15.61 -10.08
CA PRO A 285 -0.62 -16.96 -9.51
C PRO A 285 0.06 -16.99 -8.13
N LYS A 286 0.53 -15.85 -7.63
CA LYS A 286 1.31 -15.71 -6.40
C LYS A 286 0.53 -16.20 -5.17
N GLY A 287 1.15 -17.08 -4.40
CA GLY A 287 0.52 -17.80 -3.30
C GLY A 287 -0.52 -18.85 -3.68
N ASN A 288 -0.81 -19.09 -4.97
CA ASN A 288 -1.76 -20.10 -5.48
C ASN A 288 -3.19 -20.02 -4.88
N ILE A 289 -3.74 -18.82 -4.68
CA ILE A 289 -5.12 -18.64 -4.13
C ILE A 289 -6.08 -17.84 -5.02
N GLY A 290 -5.60 -17.10 -6.02
CA GLY A 290 -6.45 -16.34 -6.94
C GLY A 290 -7.02 -17.23 -8.05
N TYR A 291 -8.20 -16.89 -8.58
CA TYR A 291 -8.75 -17.52 -9.79
C TYR A 291 -9.60 -16.53 -10.60
N ALA A 292 -9.56 -16.63 -11.93
CA ALA A 292 -10.39 -15.85 -12.85
C ALA A 292 -11.37 -16.76 -13.60
N ILE A 293 -12.60 -16.28 -13.82
CA ILE A 293 -13.65 -16.99 -14.57
C ILE A 293 -14.43 -15.98 -15.45
N GLY A 294 -15.01 -16.49 -16.54
CA GLY A 294 -15.86 -15.75 -17.47
C GLY A 294 -16.55 -16.72 -18.44
N TRP A 295 -17.52 -16.23 -19.21
CA TRP A 295 -18.22 -16.97 -20.26
C TRP A 295 -18.55 -16.04 -21.45
#